data_AF-T0LTN7-F1
#
_entry.id   AF-T0LTN7-F1
#
_cell.length_a   1.000
_cell.length_b   1.000
_cell.length_c   1.000
_cell.angle_alpha   90.00
_cell.angle_beta   90.00
_cell.angle_gamma   90.00
#
_symmetry.space_group_name_H-M   'P 1'
#
loop_
_entity.id
_entity.type
_entity.pdbx_description
1 polymer ?
#
loop_
_entity_poly.entity_id
_entity_poly.type
_entity_poly.pdbx_seq_one_letter_code
_entity_poly.pdbx_strand_id
1 'polypeptide(L)'
;MIILYDQDGSHGTILDELMKPLGIPYKVTKEFDESAIIDGKATTLIIYLTKPVDADLKDFLILDQRSYHLIIFMDKEIELEDYIKYSSENIVLKTKDLEEMRTTLRLALTDSNVRKLRAINNTSIFLAKNGLYPGVIYNTEPEKTKLFLSLLFSDNINKEKILVVSRNNFRMEIPEVLNIENFIWVTDSIGAGRNRPANLSFITETIQKKITDDGANIIFIDIFDLLMIYHSFFEVARTFEQLKSAIIERNLYLIMVLDKNAMEKIQYGMITRFSEEWKIETVRDLNK
;
A
#
# COMPACT_ATOMS: atom_id res chain seq x y z
N MET A 1 3.11 -21.06 -9.76
CA MET A 1 3.62 -21.24 -11.14
C MET A 1 3.61 -19.89 -11.81
N ILE A 2 4.63 -19.56 -12.60
CA ILE A 2 4.69 -18.30 -13.35
C ILE A 2 4.11 -18.53 -14.74
N ILE A 3 3.21 -17.66 -15.18
CA ILE A 3 2.73 -17.65 -16.57
C ILE A 3 3.35 -16.45 -17.27
N LEU A 4 3.99 -16.70 -18.40
CA LEU A 4 4.51 -15.67 -19.28
C LEU A 4 3.64 -15.59 -20.52
N TYR A 5 3.08 -14.42 -20.77
CA TYR A 5 2.35 -14.11 -21.99
C TYR A 5 3.22 -13.23 -22.89
N ASP A 6 3.60 -13.73 -24.06
CA ASP A 6 4.38 -13.01 -25.06
C ASP A 6 3.45 -12.53 -26.17
N GLN A 7 3.11 -11.23 -26.15
CA GLN A 7 2.04 -10.65 -26.96
C GLN A 7 2.25 -10.82 -28.47
N ASP A 8 3.50 -10.91 -28.93
CA ASP A 8 3.85 -11.13 -30.35
C ASP A 8 4.41 -12.54 -30.61
N GLY A 9 4.64 -13.34 -29.56
CA GLY A 9 5.15 -14.70 -29.66
C GLY A 9 6.57 -14.84 -30.22
N SER A 10 7.31 -13.73 -30.33
CA SER A 10 8.66 -13.64 -30.91
C SER A 10 9.79 -13.71 -29.88
N HIS A 11 9.50 -13.64 -28.59
CA HIS A 11 10.48 -13.51 -27.50
C HIS A 11 10.67 -14.78 -26.69
N GLY A 12 10.04 -15.89 -27.07
CA GLY A 12 10.08 -17.16 -26.34
C GLY A 12 11.50 -17.61 -25.94
N THR A 13 12.49 -17.47 -26.81
CA THR A 13 13.89 -17.84 -26.52
C THR A 13 14.52 -16.98 -25.42
N ILE A 14 14.34 -15.65 -25.50
CA ILE A 14 14.88 -14.70 -24.51
C ILE A 14 14.19 -14.90 -23.16
N LEU A 15 12.86 -15.05 -23.17
CA LEU A 15 12.07 -15.33 -21.97
C LEU A 15 12.51 -16.64 -21.29
N ASP A 16 12.76 -17.69 -22.07
CA ASP A 16 13.30 -18.95 -21.57
C ASP A 16 14.67 -18.77 -20.89
N GLU A 17 15.57 -17.99 -21.51
CA GLU A 17 16.90 -17.71 -20.97
C GLU A 17 16.85 -16.86 -19.69
N LEU A 18 15.86 -15.99 -19.55
CA LEU A 18 15.62 -15.22 -18.33
C LEU A 18 15.08 -16.11 -17.20
N MET A 19 14.16 -17.03 -17.52
CA MET A 19 13.41 -17.80 -16.52
C MET A 19 14.14 -19.06 -16.04
N LYS A 20 14.82 -19.81 -16.92
CA LYS A 20 15.49 -21.10 -16.58
C LYS A 20 16.39 -21.02 -15.34
N PRO A 21 17.25 -20.00 -15.17
CA PRO A 21 18.15 -19.92 -14.01
C PRO A 21 17.44 -19.64 -12.69
N LEU A 22 16.18 -19.22 -12.72
CA LEU A 22 15.40 -18.97 -11.49
C LEU A 22 14.95 -20.27 -10.83
N GLY A 23 14.89 -21.38 -11.57
CA GLY A 23 14.44 -22.68 -11.06
C GLY A 23 12.96 -22.72 -10.64
N ILE A 24 12.18 -21.68 -11.00
CA ILE A 24 10.75 -21.58 -10.67
C ILE A 24 9.95 -22.18 -11.84
N PRO A 25 8.94 -23.05 -11.58
CA PRO A 25 8.08 -23.58 -12.63
C PRO A 25 7.36 -22.45 -13.39
N TYR A 26 7.54 -22.43 -14.71
CA TYR A 26 6.96 -21.43 -15.59
C TYR A 26 6.37 -22.03 -16.88
N LYS A 27 5.41 -21.32 -17.49
CA LYS A 27 4.81 -21.66 -18.79
C LYS A 27 4.80 -20.40 -19.67
N VAL A 28 5.35 -20.50 -20.88
CA VAL A 28 5.26 -19.44 -21.89
C VAL A 28 4.06 -19.71 -22.80
N THR A 29 3.23 -18.70 -23.01
CA THR A 29 2.01 -18.75 -23.80
C THR A 29 2.03 -17.63 -24.84
N LYS A 30 1.53 -17.93 -26.04
CA LYS A 30 1.39 -16.96 -27.15
C LYS A 30 -0.04 -16.46 -27.31
N GLU A 31 -0.99 -17.24 -26.83
CA GLU A 31 -2.40 -16.89 -26.79
C GLU A 31 -2.78 -16.60 -25.35
N PHE A 32 -3.50 -15.51 -25.16
CA PHE A 32 -3.98 -15.12 -23.84
C PHE A 32 -5.13 -16.05 -23.46
N ASP A 33 -4.99 -16.75 -22.33
CA ASP A 33 -5.96 -17.70 -21.80
C ASP A 33 -6.18 -17.44 -20.31
N GLU A 34 -7.31 -16.80 -20.00
CA GLU A 34 -7.71 -16.47 -18.64
C GLU A 34 -7.82 -17.71 -17.75
N SER A 35 -8.35 -18.82 -18.30
CA SER A 35 -8.55 -20.06 -17.56
C SER A 35 -7.22 -20.66 -17.12
N ALA A 36 -6.18 -20.58 -17.96
CA ALA A 36 -4.84 -21.01 -17.58
C ALA A 36 -4.27 -20.22 -16.39
N ILE A 37 -4.65 -18.95 -16.23
CA ILE A 37 -4.19 -18.08 -15.14
C ILE A 37 -4.97 -18.35 -13.86
N ILE A 38 -6.31 -18.37 -13.96
CA ILE A 38 -7.22 -18.53 -12.83
C ILE A 38 -7.18 -19.98 -12.32
N ASP A 39 -7.48 -20.95 -13.19
CA ASP A 39 -7.56 -22.37 -12.81
C ASP A 39 -6.18 -22.98 -12.58
N GLY A 40 -5.18 -22.50 -13.33
CA GLY A 40 -3.78 -22.87 -13.14
C GLY A 40 -3.17 -22.30 -11.86
N LYS A 41 -3.92 -21.47 -11.09
CA LYS A 41 -3.47 -20.82 -9.85
C LYS A 41 -2.11 -20.17 -10.02
N ALA A 42 -1.98 -19.35 -11.07
CA ALA A 42 -0.76 -18.62 -11.32
C ALA A 42 -0.44 -17.75 -10.10
N THR A 43 0.80 -17.81 -9.64
CA THR A 43 1.29 -16.95 -8.56
C THR A 43 1.78 -15.61 -9.11
N THR A 44 2.22 -15.62 -10.36
CA THR A 44 2.71 -14.45 -11.09
C THR A 44 2.31 -14.57 -12.55
N LEU A 45 1.79 -13.47 -13.10
CA LEU A 45 1.60 -13.27 -14.52
C LEU A 45 2.64 -12.25 -14.99
N ILE A 46 3.47 -12.64 -15.95
CA ILE A 46 4.41 -11.76 -16.62
C ILE A 46 3.89 -11.55 -18.03
N ILE A 47 3.66 -10.29 -18.42
CA ILE A 47 3.23 -9.94 -19.76
C ILE A 47 4.37 -9.22 -20.45
N TYR A 48 4.77 -9.71 -21.62
CA TYR A 48 5.70 -9.01 -22.50
C TYR A 48 4.90 -8.22 -23.53
N LEU A 49 4.81 -6.90 -23.32
CA LEU A 49 4.12 -5.97 -24.20
C LEU A 49 5.09 -5.36 -25.21
N THR A 50 4.74 -5.48 -26.48
CA THR A 50 5.43 -4.83 -27.61
C THR A 50 4.58 -3.70 -28.21
N LYS A 51 3.28 -3.73 -27.95
CA LYS A 51 2.27 -2.78 -28.40
C LYS A 51 1.30 -2.47 -27.25
N PRO A 52 0.48 -1.41 -27.36
CA PRO A 52 -0.54 -1.11 -26.34
C PRO A 52 -1.42 -2.31 -26.02
N VAL A 53 -1.92 -2.35 -24.79
CA VAL A 53 -2.84 -3.38 -24.28
C VAL A 53 -4.13 -3.33 -25.10
N ASP A 54 -4.55 -4.47 -25.64
CA ASP A 54 -5.84 -4.60 -26.34
C ASP A 54 -7.01 -4.67 -25.35
N ALA A 55 -8.24 -4.58 -25.87
CA ALA A 55 -9.44 -4.49 -25.04
C ALA A 55 -9.64 -5.74 -24.17
N ASP A 56 -9.42 -6.94 -24.73
CA ASP A 56 -9.63 -8.21 -24.03
C ASP A 56 -8.64 -8.36 -22.87
N LEU A 57 -7.35 -8.09 -23.13
CA LEU A 57 -6.32 -8.13 -22.09
C LEU A 57 -6.56 -7.05 -21.04
N LYS A 58 -7.03 -5.86 -21.46
CA LYS A 58 -7.33 -4.76 -20.54
C LYS A 58 -8.43 -5.16 -19.55
N ASP A 59 -9.54 -5.69 -20.04
CA ASP A 59 -10.69 -6.08 -19.22
C ASP A 59 -10.29 -7.15 -18.18
N PHE A 60 -9.45 -8.10 -18.59
CA PHE A 60 -8.89 -9.08 -17.67
C PHE A 60 -7.97 -8.44 -16.61
N LEU A 61 -7.09 -7.53 -17.03
CA LEU A 61 -6.17 -6.88 -16.11
C LEU A 61 -6.95 -6.07 -15.06
N ILE A 62 -8.00 -5.34 -15.42
CA ILE A 62 -8.72 -4.50 -14.45
C ILE A 62 -9.68 -5.27 -13.52
N LEU A 63 -9.68 -6.61 -13.54
CA LEU A 63 -10.51 -7.41 -12.64
C LEU A 63 -10.24 -7.06 -11.17
N ASP A 64 -11.33 -6.84 -10.43
CA ASP A 64 -11.35 -6.31 -9.06
C ASP A 64 -10.50 -7.14 -8.09
N GLN A 65 -10.43 -8.46 -8.26
CA GLN A 65 -9.69 -9.35 -7.36
C GLN A 65 -8.60 -10.12 -8.09
N ARG A 66 -7.34 -9.74 -7.88
CA ARG A 66 -6.19 -10.48 -8.40
C ARG A 66 -5.56 -11.33 -7.31
N SER A 67 -5.40 -12.62 -7.60
CA SER A 67 -4.65 -13.58 -6.78
C SER A 67 -3.20 -13.77 -7.23
N TYR A 68 -2.77 -13.05 -8.27
CA TYR A 68 -1.46 -13.16 -8.88
C TYR A 68 -0.72 -11.82 -8.86
N HIS A 69 0.61 -11.89 -8.84
CA HIS A 69 1.47 -10.72 -9.06
C HIS A 69 1.57 -10.40 -10.54
N LEU A 70 1.33 -9.14 -10.93
CA LEU A 70 1.44 -8.71 -12.33
C LEU A 70 2.75 -8.00 -12.59
N ILE A 71 3.53 -8.51 -13.54
CA ILE A 71 4.75 -7.88 -14.06
C ILE A 71 4.55 -7.59 -15.54
N ILE A 72 4.86 -6.38 -15.98
CA ILE A 72 4.78 -5.96 -17.36
C ILE A 72 6.19 -5.65 -17.86
N PHE A 73 6.68 -6.46 -18.79
CA PHE A 73 7.88 -6.19 -19.57
C PHE A 73 7.54 -5.41 -20.81
N MET A 74 8.38 -4.43 -21.13
CA MET A 74 8.27 -3.66 -22.36
C MET A 74 9.67 -3.39 -22.93
N ASP A 75 9.84 -3.49 -24.25
CA ASP A 75 11.08 -3.10 -24.93
C ASP A 75 11.30 -1.58 -24.93
N LYS A 76 10.20 -0.83 -24.91
CA LYS A 76 10.15 0.62 -24.93
C LYS A 76 9.04 1.07 -24.00
N GLU A 77 9.10 2.32 -23.54
CA GLU A 77 8.03 2.85 -22.71
C GLU A 77 6.70 2.88 -23.50
N ILE A 78 5.70 2.16 -22.99
CA ILE A 78 4.33 2.14 -23.51
C ILE A 78 3.46 2.87 -22.51
N GLU A 79 2.58 3.74 -22.99
CA GLU A 79 1.62 4.40 -22.14
C GLU A 79 0.62 3.38 -21.61
N LEU A 80 0.60 3.21 -20.29
CA LEU A 80 -0.31 2.32 -19.58
C LEU A 80 -1.35 3.14 -18.84
N GLU A 81 -2.59 2.66 -18.85
CA GLU A 81 -3.65 3.20 -18.01
C GLU A 81 -3.31 3.06 -16.53
N ASP A 82 -3.78 4.00 -15.72
CA ASP A 82 -3.43 4.08 -14.29
C ASP A 82 -3.75 2.79 -13.53
N TYR A 83 -4.88 2.16 -13.84
CA TYR A 83 -5.29 0.89 -13.25
C TYR A 83 -4.25 -0.21 -13.45
N ILE A 84 -3.64 -0.28 -14.63
CA ILE A 84 -2.59 -1.25 -14.93
C ILE A 84 -1.29 -0.76 -14.30
N LYS A 85 -0.87 0.46 -14.62
CA LYS A 85 0.39 1.08 -14.19
C LYS A 85 0.65 0.98 -12.69
N TYR A 86 -0.37 1.21 -11.85
CA TYR A 86 -0.21 1.22 -10.40
C TYR A 86 -0.57 -0.12 -9.73
N SER A 87 -1.05 -1.10 -10.50
CA SER A 87 -1.31 -2.47 -10.03
C SER A 87 -0.32 -3.51 -10.59
N SER A 88 0.74 -3.06 -11.27
CA SER A 88 1.79 -3.92 -11.84
C SER A 88 3.18 -3.37 -11.59
N GLU A 89 4.15 -4.29 -11.56
CA GLU A 89 5.57 -3.97 -11.71
C GLU A 89 5.87 -3.72 -13.18
N ASN A 90 6.25 -2.50 -13.53
CA ASN A 90 6.49 -2.13 -14.93
C ASN A 90 8.00 -2.05 -15.18
N ILE A 91 8.50 -2.90 -16.06
CA ILE A 91 9.92 -2.99 -16.39
C ILE A 91 10.11 -2.65 -17.86
N VAL A 92 10.81 -1.53 -18.11
CA VAL A 92 11.29 -1.19 -19.45
C VAL A 92 12.69 -1.76 -19.63
N LEU A 93 12.84 -2.69 -20.56
CA LEU A 93 14.08 -3.36 -20.89
C LEU A 93 14.96 -2.42 -21.72
N LYS A 94 15.76 -1.61 -21.05
CA LYS A 94 16.65 -0.62 -21.69
C LYS A 94 17.87 -1.23 -22.35
N THR A 95 18.20 -2.49 -22.01
CA THR A 95 19.41 -3.17 -22.48
C THR A 95 19.08 -4.59 -22.95
N LYS A 96 19.94 -5.14 -23.81
CA LYS A 96 19.91 -6.55 -24.19
C LYS A 96 20.82 -7.41 -23.29
N ASP A 97 21.33 -6.84 -22.19
CA ASP A 97 22.17 -7.55 -21.25
C ASP A 97 21.32 -8.46 -20.36
N LEU A 98 21.44 -9.77 -20.57
CA LEU A 98 20.68 -10.77 -19.85
C LEU A 98 20.88 -10.72 -18.34
N GLU A 99 22.06 -10.35 -17.82
CA GLU A 99 22.29 -10.32 -16.37
C GLU A 99 21.57 -9.14 -15.70
N GLU A 100 21.54 -8.00 -16.36
CA GLU A 100 20.80 -6.82 -15.89
C GLU A 100 19.28 -7.08 -15.93
N MET A 101 18.79 -7.67 -17.02
CA MET A 101 17.39 -8.08 -17.16
C MET A 101 16.98 -9.08 -16.07
N ARG A 102 17.84 -10.07 -15.78
CA ARG A 102 17.64 -11.04 -14.69
C ARG A 102 17.59 -10.37 -13.33
N THR A 103 18.49 -9.44 -13.07
CA THR A 103 18.53 -8.70 -11.80
C THR A 103 17.24 -7.91 -11.61
N THR A 104 16.80 -7.21 -12.65
CA THR A 104 15.55 -6.43 -12.63
C THR A 104 14.32 -7.33 -12.45
N LEU A 105 14.27 -8.46 -13.15
CA LEU A 105 13.20 -9.44 -12.99
C LEU A 105 13.16 -10.00 -11.56
N ARG A 106 14.31 -10.35 -10.99
CA ARG A 106 14.39 -10.85 -9.60
C ARG A 106 13.85 -9.82 -8.63
N LEU A 107 14.22 -8.54 -8.79
CA LEU A 107 13.71 -7.46 -7.96
C LEU A 107 12.19 -7.35 -8.05
N ALA A 108 11.63 -7.32 -9.27
CA ALA A 108 10.18 -7.26 -9.47
C ALA A 108 9.45 -8.52 -8.99
N LEU A 109 10.07 -9.70 -9.05
CA LEU A 109 9.56 -10.93 -8.45
C LEU A 109 9.65 -10.93 -6.93
N THR A 110 10.37 -10.01 -6.31
CA THR A 110 10.44 -9.85 -4.86
C THR A 110 9.68 -8.63 -4.35
N ASP A 111 9.26 -7.72 -5.23
CA ASP A 111 8.48 -6.55 -4.82
C ASP A 111 7.15 -7.01 -4.19
N SER A 112 6.98 -6.61 -2.94
CA SER A 112 5.85 -7.01 -2.10
C SER A 112 4.74 -5.97 -2.06
N ASN A 113 4.99 -4.74 -2.52
CA ASN A 113 4.05 -3.64 -2.35
C ASN A 113 2.90 -3.76 -3.36
N VAL A 114 3.21 -3.97 -4.65
CA VAL A 114 2.18 -4.22 -5.67
C VAL A 114 1.43 -5.52 -5.41
N ARG A 115 2.09 -6.57 -4.88
CA ARG A 115 1.45 -7.83 -4.49
C ARG A 115 0.33 -7.67 -3.47
N LYS A 116 0.38 -6.61 -2.68
CA LYS A 116 -0.63 -6.34 -1.65
C LYS A 116 -1.88 -5.70 -2.24
N LEU A 117 -1.88 -5.20 -3.48
CA LEU A 117 -3.10 -4.71 -4.15
C LEU A 117 -4.01 -5.87 -4.55
N ARG A 118 -4.69 -6.47 -3.56
CA ARG A 118 -5.67 -7.54 -3.74
C ARG A 118 -6.95 -7.05 -4.41
N ALA A 119 -7.34 -5.80 -4.14
CA ALA A 119 -8.50 -5.15 -4.69
C ALA A 119 -8.09 -3.96 -5.56
N ILE A 120 -8.49 -3.97 -6.83
CA ILE A 120 -8.14 -2.92 -7.81
C ILE A 120 -9.36 -2.02 -8.02
N ASN A 121 -9.40 -0.89 -7.33
CA ASN A 121 -10.51 0.07 -7.40
C ASN A 121 -10.01 1.51 -7.36
N ASN A 122 -10.92 2.47 -7.52
CA ASN A 122 -10.59 3.91 -7.49
C ASN A 122 -9.77 4.32 -6.24
N THR A 123 -10.11 3.79 -5.06
CA THR A 123 -9.40 4.11 -3.81
C THR A 123 -7.98 3.56 -3.83
N SER A 124 -7.81 2.29 -4.18
CA SER A 124 -6.50 1.63 -4.12
C SER A 124 -5.55 2.17 -5.17
N ILE A 125 -6.04 2.49 -6.37
CA ILE A 125 -5.27 3.16 -7.42
C ILE A 125 -4.90 4.59 -7.02
N PHE A 126 -5.85 5.37 -6.49
CA PHE A 126 -5.57 6.74 -6.02
C PHE A 126 -4.51 6.76 -4.91
N LEU A 127 -4.57 5.84 -3.95
CA LEU A 127 -3.56 5.75 -2.90
C LEU A 127 -2.19 5.28 -3.44
N ALA A 128 -2.17 4.29 -4.34
CA ALA A 128 -0.94 3.80 -4.96
C ALA A 128 -0.22 4.90 -5.77
N LYS A 129 -0.99 5.75 -6.49
CA LYS A 129 -0.46 6.94 -7.16
C LYS A 129 0.27 7.91 -6.24
N ASN A 130 -0.12 7.93 -4.97
CA ASN A 130 0.47 8.76 -3.92
C ASN A 130 1.48 7.98 -3.05
N GLY A 131 1.92 6.80 -3.49
CA GLY A 131 2.94 5.99 -2.83
C GLY A 131 2.44 5.22 -1.61
N LEU A 132 1.12 5.01 -1.48
CA LEU A 132 0.52 4.28 -0.37
C LEU A 132 -0.08 2.97 -0.87
N TYR A 133 0.41 1.86 -0.33
CA TYR A 133 -0.04 0.51 -0.64
C TYR A 133 -0.71 -0.14 0.59
N PRO A 134 -1.75 -0.95 0.39
CA PRO A 134 -2.42 -1.62 1.49
C PRO A 134 -1.48 -2.64 2.16
N GLY A 135 -1.65 -2.89 3.46
CA GLY A 135 -0.79 -3.80 4.23
C GLY A 135 0.67 -3.33 4.35
N VAL A 136 0.98 -2.09 3.98
CA VAL A 136 2.26 -1.43 4.27
C VAL A 136 2.01 -0.43 5.38
N ILE A 137 2.89 -0.45 6.38
CA ILE A 137 2.86 0.51 7.47
C ILE A 137 3.72 1.69 7.05
N TYR A 138 3.16 2.88 7.07
CA TYR A 138 3.89 4.10 6.77
C TYR A 138 4.14 4.91 8.02
N ASN A 139 5.30 5.55 8.09
CA ASN A 139 5.57 6.63 9.02
C ASN A 139 5.80 7.94 8.26
N THR A 140 5.47 9.05 8.90
CA THR A 140 5.67 10.39 8.36
C THR A 140 5.95 11.39 9.48
N GLU A 141 6.49 12.55 9.10
CA GLU A 141 6.81 13.63 10.04
C GLU A 141 5.56 14.50 10.29
N PRO A 142 5.43 15.12 11.48
CA PRO A 142 4.26 15.95 11.83
C PRO A 142 3.90 17.03 10.82
N GLU A 143 4.90 17.58 10.14
CA GLU A 143 4.76 18.62 9.11
C GLU A 143 3.94 18.14 7.91
N LYS A 144 3.93 16.83 7.64
CA LYS A 144 3.25 16.19 6.52
C LYS A 144 1.80 15.79 6.83
N THR A 145 1.35 15.98 8.06
CA THR A 145 -0.03 15.64 8.49
C THR A 145 -1.08 16.32 7.61
N LYS A 146 -0.94 17.62 7.32
CA LYS A 146 -1.90 18.35 6.47
C LYS A 146 -1.96 17.79 5.05
N LEU A 147 -0.83 17.35 4.52
CA LEU A 147 -0.74 16.75 3.19
C LEU A 147 -1.50 15.43 3.13
N PHE A 148 -1.36 14.58 4.16
CA PHE A 148 -2.14 13.36 4.25
C PHE A 148 -3.64 13.68 4.37
N LEU A 149 -4.02 14.60 5.26
CA LEU A 149 -5.41 14.99 5.42
C LEU A 149 -6.03 15.52 4.11
N SER A 150 -5.27 16.24 3.28
CA SER A 150 -5.74 16.69 1.97
C SER A 150 -6.05 15.55 1.00
N LEU A 151 -5.38 14.39 1.12
CA LEU A 151 -5.72 13.23 0.29
C LEU A 151 -7.11 12.66 0.60
N LEU A 152 -7.56 12.82 1.85
CA LEU A 152 -8.84 12.28 2.31
C LEU A 152 -10.05 13.02 1.72
N PHE A 153 -9.85 14.22 1.16
CA PHE A 153 -10.88 14.98 0.46
C PHE A 153 -11.26 14.39 -0.90
N SER A 154 -10.40 13.54 -1.48
CA SER A 154 -10.63 12.97 -2.80
C SER A 154 -11.94 12.18 -2.85
N ASP A 155 -12.67 12.29 -3.96
CA ASP A 155 -13.88 11.50 -4.22
C ASP A 155 -13.58 10.00 -4.37
N ASN A 156 -12.32 9.65 -4.64
CA ASN A 156 -11.85 8.27 -4.69
C ASN A 156 -11.76 7.62 -3.30
N ILE A 157 -11.83 8.39 -2.22
CA ILE A 157 -11.80 7.88 -0.85
C ILE A 157 -13.22 7.78 -0.28
N ASN A 158 -13.57 6.61 0.26
CA ASN A 158 -14.77 6.43 1.08
C ASN A 158 -14.52 6.93 2.51
N LYS A 159 -15.19 8.03 2.89
CA LYS A 159 -15.01 8.72 4.17
C LYS A 159 -15.49 7.91 5.38
N GLU A 160 -16.44 7.01 5.17
CA GLU A 160 -16.94 6.10 6.22
C GLU A 160 -15.91 5.02 6.60
N LYS A 161 -14.98 4.72 5.68
CA LYS A 161 -13.91 3.72 5.86
C LYS A 161 -12.58 4.35 6.30
N ILE A 162 -12.61 5.57 6.82
CA ILE A 162 -11.44 6.23 7.40
C ILE A 162 -11.48 6.08 8.93
N LEU A 163 -10.32 6.06 9.58
CA LEU A 163 -10.18 6.35 11.00
C LEU A 163 -9.00 7.28 11.23
N VAL A 164 -9.27 8.47 11.75
CA VAL A 164 -8.24 9.44 12.16
C VAL A 164 -8.18 9.51 13.68
N VAL A 165 -7.01 9.25 14.24
CA VAL A 165 -6.74 9.34 15.68
C VAL A 165 -5.70 10.43 15.87
N SER A 166 -6.08 11.56 16.48
CA SER A 166 -5.16 12.69 16.61
C SER A 166 -5.28 13.41 17.96
N ARG A 167 -4.18 14.06 18.35
CA ARG A 167 -4.12 15.05 19.43
C ARG A 167 -4.81 16.36 19.07
N ASN A 168 -4.89 16.70 17.79
CA ASN A 168 -5.51 17.92 17.26
C ASN A 168 -6.96 17.65 16.87
N ASN A 169 -7.84 18.63 17.04
CA ASN A 169 -9.26 18.48 16.71
C ASN A 169 -9.53 18.72 15.22
N PHE A 170 -9.05 17.82 14.36
CA PHE A 170 -9.24 17.95 12.91
C PHE A 170 -10.70 17.90 12.48
N ARG A 171 -11.62 17.38 13.30
CA ARG A 171 -13.07 17.44 13.01
C ARG A 171 -13.59 18.87 12.89
N MET A 172 -13.03 19.83 13.62
CA MET A 172 -13.41 21.24 13.46
C MET A 172 -12.81 21.88 12.20
N GLU A 173 -11.68 21.37 11.72
CA GLU A 173 -10.98 21.88 10.55
C GLU A 173 -11.54 21.30 9.24
N ILE A 174 -11.94 20.02 9.25
CA ILE A 174 -12.37 19.27 8.07
C ILE A 174 -13.64 18.42 8.33
N PRO A 175 -14.74 19.04 8.81
CA PRO A 175 -15.98 18.34 9.19
C PRO A 175 -16.66 17.55 8.05
N GLU A 176 -16.37 17.88 6.80
CA GLU A 176 -16.85 17.20 5.59
C GLU A 176 -16.18 15.82 5.37
N VAL A 177 -15.00 15.62 5.96
CA VAL A 177 -14.27 14.33 5.92
C VAL A 177 -14.41 13.60 7.26
N LEU A 178 -14.31 14.33 8.38
CA LEU A 178 -14.25 13.77 9.71
C LEU A 178 -15.51 14.05 10.52
N ASN A 179 -16.03 13.01 11.18
CA ASN A 179 -17.20 13.03 12.03
C ASN A 179 -16.95 12.17 13.29
N ILE A 180 -17.96 12.01 14.16
CA ILE A 180 -17.80 11.28 15.43
C ILE A 180 -17.49 9.78 15.26
N GLU A 181 -17.82 9.20 14.11
CA GLU A 181 -17.68 7.77 13.86
C GLU A 181 -16.31 7.39 13.29
N ASN A 182 -15.63 8.33 12.64
CA ASN A 182 -14.34 8.12 11.97
C ASN A 182 -13.19 8.96 12.56
N PHE A 183 -13.41 9.65 13.68
CA PHE A 183 -12.40 10.49 14.33
C PHE A 183 -12.34 10.28 15.85
N ILE A 184 -11.13 10.11 16.38
CA ILE A 184 -10.84 10.04 17.81
C ILE A 184 -9.97 11.22 18.20
N TRP A 185 -10.54 12.14 18.99
CA TRP A 185 -9.80 13.26 19.56
C TRP A 185 -9.22 12.89 20.93
N VAL A 186 -7.92 12.64 20.98
CA VAL A 186 -7.30 12.03 22.16
C VAL A 186 -7.12 13.01 23.33
N THR A 187 -7.09 14.32 23.08
CA THR A 187 -6.90 15.32 24.14
C THR A 187 -8.20 15.77 24.82
N ASP A 188 -9.36 15.37 24.29
CA ASP A 188 -10.70 15.69 24.84
C ASP A 188 -11.36 14.46 25.48
N SER A 189 -10.62 13.75 26.33
CA SER A 189 -11.20 12.63 27.08
C SER A 189 -11.93 13.14 28.32
N ILE A 190 -13.25 12.88 28.36
CA ILE A 190 -14.14 13.27 29.47
C ILE A 190 -13.76 12.46 30.72
N GLY A 191 -13.15 13.13 31.71
CA GLY A 191 -12.80 12.61 33.03
C GLY A 191 -12.28 13.73 33.93
N ALA A 192 -12.52 13.64 35.25
CA ALA A 192 -12.29 14.71 36.21
C ALA A 192 -10.82 15.19 36.24
N GLY A 193 -10.55 16.26 35.51
CA GLY A 193 -9.23 16.85 35.30
C GLY A 193 -9.03 17.11 33.81
N ARG A 194 -9.35 18.34 33.37
CA ARG A 194 -9.11 18.81 32.00
C ARG A 194 -7.69 18.40 31.58
N ASN A 195 -7.56 17.76 30.42
CA ASN A 195 -6.29 17.35 29.78
C ASN A 195 -5.61 16.07 30.32
N ARG A 196 -6.35 14.96 30.47
CA ARG A 196 -5.70 13.63 30.40
C ARG A 196 -5.91 13.07 29.00
N PRO A 197 -4.87 12.53 28.32
CA PRO A 197 -5.07 11.86 27.06
C PRO A 197 -6.02 10.67 27.24
N ALA A 198 -6.79 10.34 26.21
CA ALA A 198 -7.60 9.14 26.20
C ALA A 198 -6.74 7.91 26.55
N ASN A 199 -7.29 7.04 27.39
CA ASN A 199 -6.60 5.85 27.87
C ASN A 199 -6.08 5.01 26.67
N LEU A 200 -4.80 4.62 26.68
CA LEU A 200 -4.20 3.76 25.66
C LEU A 200 -5.06 2.53 25.33
N SER A 201 -5.66 1.90 26.33
CA SER A 201 -6.58 0.76 26.14
C SER A 201 -7.80 1.16 25.32
N PHE A 202 -8.45 2.28 25.64
CA PHE A 202 -9.62 2.77 24.90
C PHE A 202 -9.29 3.06 23.43
N ILE A 203 -8.16 3.73 23.17
CA ILE A 203 -7.72 4.03 21.80
C ILE A 203 -7.48 2.73 21.03
N THR A 204 -6.76 1.79 21.64
CA THR A 204 -6.39 0.52 21.03
C THR A 204 -7.62 -0.34 20.73
N GLU A 205 -8.50 -0.51 21.70
CA GLU A 205 -9.74 -1.28 21.55
C GLU A 205 -10.64 -0.68 20.46
N THR A 206 -10.73 0.65 20.40
CA THR A 206 -11.52 1.34 19.36
C THR A 206 -10.95 1.09 17.97
N ILE A 207 -9.62 1.22 17.79
CA ILE A 207 -8.96 0.95 16.51
C ILE A 207 -9.13 -0.54 16.14
N GLN A 208 -8.88 -1.46 17.08
CA GLN A 208 -9.02 -2.91 16.83
C GLN A 208 -10.45 -3.30 16.45
N LYS A 209 -11.45 -2.72 17.11
CA LYS A 209 -12.86 -2.92 16.76
C LYS A 209 -13.14 -2.45 15.34
N LYS A 210 -12.69 -1.25 14.97
CA LYS A 210 -12.83 -0.73 13.59
C LYS A 210 -12.15 -1.60 12.56
N ILE A 211 -10.99 -2.18 12.86
CA ILE A 211 -10.31 -3.15 11.98
C ILE A 211 -11.12 -4.45 11.86
N THR A 212 -11.65 -4.96 12.97
CA THR A 212 -12.34 -6.27 13.03
C THR A 212 -13.71 -6.22 12.35
N ASP A 213 -14.44 -5.14 12.54
CA ASP A 213 -15.79 -4.93 11.99
C ASP A 213 -15.78 -4.48 10.51
N ASP A 214 -14.60 -4.49 9.85
CA ASP A 214 -14.39 -3.88 8.53
C ASP A 214 -14.82 -2.40 8.49
N GLY A 215 -14.76 -1.71 9.63
CA GLY A 215 -15.24 -0.34 9.79
C GLY A 215 -14.24 0.72 9.30
N ALA A 216 -12.98 0.36 9.02
CA ALA A 216 -11.99 1.28 8.49
C ALA A 216 -10.95 0.56 7.61
N ASN A 217 -10.68 1.13 6.45
CA ASN A 217 -9.64 0.69 5.52
C ASN A 217 -8.39 1.58 5.58
N ILE A 218 -8.55 2.84 5.95
CA ILE A 218 -7.48 3.83 6.06
C ILE A 218 -7.40 4.32 7.49
N ILE A 219 -6.27 4.09 8.14
CA ILE A 219 -6.04 4.49 9.53
C ILE A 219 -4.87 5.47 9.58
N PHE A 220 -5.09 6.61 10.22
CA PHE A 220 -4.09 7.64 10.45
C PHE A 220 -3.96 7.94 11.93
N ILE A 221 -2.73 7.89 12.44
CA ILE A 221 -2.44 8.00 13.87
C ILE A 221 -1.41 9.10 14.12
N ASP A 222 -1.84 10.20 14.75
CA ASP A 222 -1.04 11.36 15.16
C ASP A 222 -1.15 11.61 16.66
N ILE A 223 -0.69 10.61 17.43
CA ILE A 223 -0.75 10.63 18.90
C ILE A 223 0.45 9.97 19.57
N PHE A 224 1.44 9.45 18.83
CA PHE A 224 2.51 8.65 19.42
C PHE A 224 3.30 9.43 20.47
N ASP A 225 3.78 10.62 20.10
CA ASP A 225 4.51 11.52 21.00
C ASP A 225 3.69 11.87 22.25
N LEU A 226 2.37 12.05 22.09
CA LEU A 226 1.48 12.32 23.21
C LEU A 226 1.38 11.10 24.13
N LEU A 227 1.18 9.89 23.60
CA LEU A 227 1.09 8.68 24.41
C LEU A 227 2.37 8.42 25.20
N MET A 228 3.53 8.72 24.61
CA MET A 228 4.85 8.59 25.24
C MET A 228 5.05 9.47 26.47
N ILE A 229 4.31 10.59 26.59
CA ILE A 229 4.36 11.47 27.77
C ILE A 229 3.64 10.83 28.97
N TYR A 230 2.61 10.03 28.73
CA TYR A 230 1.70 9.54 29.77
C TYR A 230 1.78 8.03 30.01
N HIS A 231 2.46 7.27 29.14
CA HIS A 231 2.60 5.83 29.20
C HIS A 231 4.06 5.41 29.01
N SER A 232 4.41 4.20 29.46
CA SER A 232 5.76 3.69 29.24
C SER A 232 5.99 3.34 27.76
N PHE A 233 7.23 3.54 27.28
CA PHE A 233 7.59 3.23 25.89
C PHE A 233 7.19 1.81 25.48
N PHE A 234 7.50 0.83 26.32
CA PHE A 234 7.27 -0.58 25.99
C PHE A 234 5.78 -0.93 25.88
N GLU A 235 4.91 -0.29 26.66
CA GLU A 235 3.46 -0.46 26.54
C GLU A 235 2.97 0.12 25.22
N VAL A 236 3.34 1.37 24.90
CA VAL A 236 2.96 2.02 23.64
C VAL A 236 3.49 1.22 22.44
N ALA A 237 4.76 0.84 22.46
CA ALA A 237 5.38 0.08 21.38
C ALA A 237 4.69 -1.27 21.16
N ARG A 238 4.42 -2.03 22.24
CA ARG A 238 3.71 -3.31 22.14
C ARG A 238 2.31 -3.15 21.53
N THR A 239 1.58 -2.12 21.96
CA THR A 239 0.26 -1.80 21.41
C THR A 239 0.34 -1.52 19.91
N PHE A 240 1.26 -0.67 19.47
CA PHE A 240 1.40 -0.34 18.05
C PHE A 240 1.87 -1.54 17.22
N GLU A 241 2.73 -2.41 17.74
CA GLU A 241 3.10 -3.66 17.06
C GLU A 241 1.90 -4.59 16.83
N GLN A 242 0.98 -4.68 17.81
CA GLN A 242 -0.27 -5.42 17.65
C GLN A 242 -1.17 -4.80 16.57
N LEU A 243 -1.30 -3.46 16.58
CA LEU A 243 -2.06 -2.75 15.55
C LEU A 243 -1.47 -2.97 14.16
N LYS A 244 -0.16 -2.82 13.99
CA LYS A 244 0.53 -3.09 12.72
C LYS A 244 0.27 -4.50 12.22
N SER A 245 0.35 -5.49 13.11
CA SER A 245 0.09 -6.89 12.74
C SER A 245 -1.32 -7.07 12.19
N ALA A 246 -2.33 -6.51 12.86
CA ALA A 246 -3.72 -6.56 12.40
C ALA A 246 -3.94 -5.83 11.07
N ILE A 247 -3.29 -4.68 10.88
CA ILE A 247 -3.33 -3.93 9.61
C ILE A 247 -2.73 -4.73 8.46
N ILE A 248 -1.59 -5.38 8.67
CA ILE A 248 -0.92 -6.20 7.64
C ILE A 248 -1.79 -7.40 7.27
N GLU A 249 -2.34 -8.10 8.27
CA GLU A 249 -3.19 -9.28 8.06
C GLU A 249 -4.46 -8.95 7.26
N ARG A 250 -5.09 -7.81 7.59
CA ARG A 250 -6.30 -7.31 6.92
C ARG A 250 -6.02 -6.52 5.66
N ASN A 251 -4.75 -6.29 5.32
CA ASN A 251 -4.32 -5.53 4.15
C ASN A 251 -4.91 -4.11 4.12
N LEU A 252 -4.82 -3.40 5.25
CA LEU A 252 -5.32 -2.03 5.43
C LEU A 252 -4.19 -1.00 5.29
N TYR A 253 -4.53 0.28 5.15
CA TYR A 253 -3.55 1.37 5.09
C TYR A 253 -3.33 1.92 6.51
N LEU A 254 -2.09 1.96 6.99
CA LEU A 254 -1.72 2.65 8.24
C LEU A 254 -0.66 3.70 7.98
N ILE A 255 -0.94 4.94 8.40
CA ILE A 255 0.00 6.04 8.40
C ILE A 255 0.15 6.53 9.84
N MET A 256 1.37 6.49 10.35
CA MET A 256 1.72 6.97 11.69
C MET A 256 2.53 8.25 11.60
N VAL A 257 2.16 9.25 12.38
CA VAL A 257 2.96 10.47 12.54
C VAL A 257 3.92 10.27 13.69
N LEU A 258 5.22 10.36 13.40
CA LEU A 258 6.30 10.16 14.36
C LEU A 258 7.32 11.29 14.21
N ASP A 259 7.59 12.01 15.30
CA ASP A 259 8.71 12.94 15.36
C ASP A 259 9.98 12.18 15.78
N LYS A 260 11.02 12.22 14.92
CA LYS A 260 12.35 11.63 15.18
C LYS A 260 12.99 12.20 16.46
N ASN A 261 12.59 13.40 16.87
CA ASN A 261 13.13 14.08 18.06
C ASN A 261 12.30 13.82 19.33
N ALA A 262 11.12 13.20 19.23
CA ALA A 262 10.27 12.94 20.39
C ALA A 262 10.73 11.75 21.25
N MET A 263 11.72 10.97 20.78
CA MET A 263 12.20 9.77 21.47
C MET A 263 13.68 9.51 21.17
N GLU A 264 14.30 8.61 21.93
CA GLU A 264 15.68 8.20 21.67
C GLU A 264 15.80 7.44 20.33
N LYS A 265 16.96 7.53 19.68
CA LYS A 265 17.21 6.90 18.38
C LYS A 265 16.91 5.40 18.36
N ILE A 266 17.20 4.69 19.45
CA ILE A 266 16.92 3.25 19.58
C ILE A 266 15.40 3.01 19.62
N GLN A 267 14.67 3.80 20.41
CA GLN A 267 13.21 3.73 20.51
C GLN A 267 12.54 4.05 19.17
N TYR A 268 13.03 5.08 18.47
CA TYR A 268 12.57 5.42 17.13
C TYR A 268 12.80 4.26 16.15
N GLY A 269 13.98 3.66 16.16
CA GLY A 269 14.28 2.49 15.33
C GLY A 269 13.40 1.27 15.65
N MET A 270 13.03 1.07 16.91
CA MET A 270 12.12 0.01 17.32
C MET A 270 10.70 0.25 16.80
N ILE A 271 10.16 1.47 16.96
CA ILE A 271 8.78 1.76 16.52
C ILE A 271 8.65 1.88 15.00
N THR A 272 9.71 2.29 14.30
CA THR A 272 9.69 2.35 12.83
C THR A 272 10.07 1.04 12.16
N ARG A 273 10.40 0.00 12.94
CA ARG A 273 10.62 -1.34 12.41
C ARG A 273 9.40 -1.80 11.62
N PHE A 274 9.65 -2.34 10.43
CA PHE A 274 8.63 -2.78 9.47
C PHE A 274 7.69 -1.68 8.97
N SER A 275 8.10 -0.42 9.09
CA SER A 275 7.42 0.70 8.44
C SER A 275 8.30 1.37 7.40
N GLU A 276 7.66 1.86 6.35
CA GLU A 276 8.30 2.65 5.30
C GLU A 276 8.08 4.14 5.57
N GLU A 277 9.08 4.96 5.26
CA GLU A 277 8.90 6.41 5.31
C GLU A 277 8.04 6.84 4.11
N TRP A 278 6.91 7.48 4.37
CA TRP A 278 6.08 8.05 3.32
C TRP A 278 6.67 9.41 2.88
N LYS A 279 7.19 9.44 1.66
CA LYS A 279 7.91 10.58 1.09
C LYS A 279 6.97 11.45 0.27
N ILE A 280 7.03 12.77 0.46
CA ILE A 280 6.20 13.74 -0.28
C ILE A 280 6.42 13.63 -1.79
N GLU A 281 7.63 13.27 -2.21
CA GLU A 281 8.02 13.10 -3.61
C GLU A 281 7.22 12.00 -4.35
N THR A 282 6.57 11.09 -3.61
CA THR A 282 5.71 10.05 -4.20
C THR A 282 4.28 10.51 -4.43
N VAL A 283 3.91 11.71 -3.97
CA VAL A 283 2.56 12.26 -4.14
C VAL A 283 2.43 12.86 -5.53
N ARG A 284 1.50 12.35 -6.32
CA ARG A 284 1.28 12.77 -7.72
C ARG A 284 -0.07 13.41 -7.97
N ASP A 285 -1.06 13.11 -7.12
CA ASP A 285 -2.48 13.46 -7.36
C ASP A 285 -3.04 14.48 -6.36
N LEU A 286 -2.20 15.13 -5.55
CA LEU A 286 -2.58 16.40 -4.92
C LEU A 286 -2.41 17.50 -5.98
N ASN A 287 -3.51 17.92 -6.57
CA ASN A 287 -3.51 19.03 -7.50
C ASN A 287 -2.78 20.25 -6.90
N LYS A 288 -1.92 20.85 -7.73
CA LYS A 288 -1.46 22.23 -7.58
C LYS A 288 -2.64 23.20 -7.59
#